data_AF-S7RYF1-F1
#
_entry.id   AF-S7RYF1-F1
#
_cell.length_a   1.000
_cell.length_b   1.000
_cell.length_c   1.000
_cell.angle_alpha   90.00
_cell.angle_beta   90.00
_cell.angle_gamma   90.00
#
_symmetry.space_group_name_H-M   'P 1'
#
loop_
_entity.id
_entity.type
_entity.pdbx_description
1 polymer ?
#
loop_
_entity_poly.entity_id
_entity_poly.type
_entity_poly.pdbx_seq_one_letter_code
_entity_poly.pdbx_strand_id
1 'polypeptide(L)'
;MFRNSLRVAKATSLVSRQYGTSTVAQSARQLSKAPKTALLGASFALGAGTLWYINHDALYLDASAALDSTSPLDQAKLAALSVPNVGPDGTLNSFTWGSNKTNVISPETPKIDSVRMPTPVKWLQNVALRDLALHEQHAACVDARGDVYQWGDGFFGAGPSDPRSQEWAPKQTLQGKDIVQLQLTDSRVFALSASGEVYVLSSHAAAQESLASSEPSSSSSWLSLGGWLGGQDDPQHYAELTPNETLSRREKFISISAGADHLLALTSSGRVFSHPVTKNANSHGQLGVRTFDVPDYSSDPANPSRLPVELIPKSLADPFSKSSPLSRPAAARTQSSNLDAVDDRHIRFCDKLFEVPALRGIDVDQIAAGKRSSFVKTANGRVLGWGANEYGQIGLGRDVTLDTITKPTEIALWRSAPKDVSTRCTSISAGGDLTLFTVERTDGSAMQTVDVLACGNGQWGGLGNALYRNAQVEPARAKNVSGLLEFSEKTENLQPIVPHSISISPTGHVVLTLDTENGPGGSGRDVMVWGANYDYQLGNGKRSSLAVPTTLLRPDGSRFILAKSKADVKDLSGKLWKRGVDVEQRAVAGYGNSIVYWRIC
;
A
#
# COMPACT_ATOMS: atom_id res chain seq x y z
N MET A 1 -17.08 73.94 18.70
CA MET A 1 -17.88 74.59 17.63
C MET A 1 -18.21 73.50 16.62
N PHE A 2 -19.41 73.01 16.32
CA PHE A 2 -20.85 73.22 16.61
C PHE A 2 -21.45 71.78 16.48
N ARG A 3 -22.14 71.13 17.44
CA ARG A 3 -23.54 71.24 17.91
C ARG A 3 -24.62 71.49 16.85
N ASN A 4 -25.47 70.48 16.59
CA ASN A 4 -26.93 70.48 16.86
C ASN A 4 -27.54 69.07 16.51
N SER A 5 -28.21 68.27 17.37
CA SER A 5 -29.57 68.35 17.99
C SER A 5 -30.69 68.68 16.99
N LEU A 6 -31.91 68.10 16.93
CA LEU A 6 -32.84 67.39 17.84
C LEU A 6 -34.12 67.10 16.97
N ARG A 7 -34.97 66.05 17.08
CA ARG A 7 -36.19 65.87 17.94
C ARG A 7 -37.17 64.87 17.26
N VAL A 8 -37.71 63.84 17.97
CA VAL A 8 -39.13 63.67 18.47
C VAL A 8 -40.11 63.01 17.47
N ALA A 9 -41.11 62.16 17.80
CA ALA A 9 -41.49 61.27 18.92
C ALA A 9 -42.81 60.53 18.57
N LYS A 10 -43.21 59.57 19.43
CA LYS A 10 -44.55 58.96 19.68
C LYS A 10 -45.07 57.92 18.66
N ALA A 11 -45.35 56.65 18.98
CA ALA A 11 -46.15 55.99 20.05
C ALA A 11 -47.61 55.74 19.65
N THR A 12 -48.02 54.46 19.59
CA THR A 12 -49.37 53.97 20.01
C THR A 12 -49.40 52.44 20.14
N SER A 13 -50.08 52.02 21.19
CA SER A 13 -50.37 50.67 21.69
C SER A 13 -51.70 50.10 21.16
N LEU A 14 -51.99 48.83 21.52
CA LEU A 14 -53.29 48.16 21.80
C LEU A 14 -53.43 46.84 20.98
N VAL A 15 -54.04 45.73 21.41
CA VAL A 15 -54.45 45.12 22.70
C VAL A 15 -55.09 43.75 22.35
N SER A 16 -54.92 42.75 23.22
CA SER A 16 -55.74 41.55 23.51
C SER A 16 -56.28 40.62 22.40
N ARG A 17 -56.19 39.29 22.64
CA ARG A 17 -57.30 38.53 23.27
C ARG A 17 -56.92 37.10 23.67
N GLN A 18 -57.21 36.78 24.92
CA GLN A 18 -57.33 35.43 25.47
C GLN A 18 -58.67 34.80 25.10
N TYR A 19 -58.69 33.48 24.96
CA TYR A 19 -59.72 32.54 25.42
C TYR A 19 -58.92 31.32 25.94
N GLY A 20 -59.22 30.62 27.01
CA GLY A 20 -60.37 30.56 27.90
C GLY A 20 -60.18 29.28 28.70
N THR A 21 -60.42 29.35 29.99
CA THR A 21 -60.23 28.38 31.07
C THR A 21 -60.99 27.05 30.91
N SER A 22 -60.45 25.95 31.47
CA SER A 22 -61.21 25.13 32.44
C SER A 22 -60.31 24.23 33.29
N THR A 23 -60.52 24.37 34.60
CA THR A 23 -60.02 23.54 35.71
C THR A 23 -61.02 22.44 36.01
N VAL A 24 -60.58 21.20 36.27
CA VAL A 24 -61.30 20.23 37.11
C VAL A 24 -60.31 19.55 38.05
N ALA A 25 -60.73 19.45 39.31
CA ALA A 25 -59.97 19.05 40.48
C ALA A 25 -60.01 17.54 40.76
N GLN A 26 -58.93 17.09 41.45
CA GLN A 26 -58.85 16.10 42.53
C GLN A 26 -59.57 14.73 42.40
N SER A 27 -58.78 13.65 42.51
CA SER A 27 -58.78 12.77 43.70
C SER A 27 -57.59 11.82 43.73
N ALA A 28 -57.09 11.58 44.94
CA ALA A 28 -55.87 10.86 45.28
C ALA A 28 -56.10 9.36 45.51
N ARG A 29 -55.04 8.55 45.31
CA ARG A 29 -54.69 7.42 46.20
C ARG A 29 -53.19 7.13 46.14
N GLN A 30 -52.64 6.90 47.32
CA GLN A 30 -51.23 6.73 47.68
C GLN A 30 -50.65 5.38 47.22
N LEU A 31 -49.33 5.30 47.01
CA LEU A 31 -48.42 4.54 47.90
C LEU A 31 -46.92 4.70 47.57
N SER A 32 -46.16 5.09 48.62
CA SER A 32 -44.73 4.87 48.99
C SER A 32 -43.61 5.22 47.99
N LYS A 33 -42.77 6.26 48.26
CA LYS A 33 -41.49 6.30 49.06
C LYS A 33 -40.33 5.56 48.37
N ALA A 34 -39.12 6.09 48.09
CA ALA A 34 -38.41 7.34 48.42
C ALA A 34 -37.18 7.53 47.45
N PRO A 35 -36.15 8.37 47.73
CA PRO A 35 -35.79 9.67 47.10
C PRO A 35 -34.59 9.63 46.10
N LYS A 36 -34.48 10.49 45.07
CA LYS A 36 -33.91 11.88 45.00
C LYS A 36 -32.53 12.00 45.69
N THR A 37 -31.45 12.60 45.18
CA THR A 37 -31.09 13.62 44.15
C THR A 37 -29.53 13.71 44.23
N ALA A 38 -28.73 14.18 43.28
CA ALA A 38 -28.75 15.50 42.67
C ALA A 38 -27.76 15.57 41.48
N LEU A 39 -28.21 16.26 40.43
CA LEU A 39 -27.38 16.92 39.44
C LEU A 39 -26.84 18.23 40.02
N LEU A 40 -25.56 18.51 39.82
CA LEU A 40 -25.03 19.86 39.71
C LEU A 40 -24.12 19.90 38.49
N GLY A 41 -24.53 20.70 37.50
CA GLY A 41 -23.68 21.13 36.41
C GLY A 41 -23.01 22.46 36.77
N ALA A 42 -21.78 22.64 36.31
CA ALA A 42 -21.25 23.95 35.95
C ALA A 42 -20.08 23.76 34.97
N SER A 43 -20.21 24.40 33.82
CA SER A 43 -19.18 24.53 32.78
C SER A 43 -18.04 25.44 33.25
N PHE A 44 -16.79 25.07 32.97
CA PHE A 44 -15.72 26.02 32.69
C PHE A 44 -14.82 25.47 31.58
N ALA A 45 -14.56 26.31 30.58
CA ALA A 45 -13.66 26.05 29.46
C ALA A 45 -12.23 26.53 29.79
N LEU A 46 -11.28 25.93 29.08
CA LEU A 46 -9.86 26.30 28.88
C LEU A 46 -8.84 25.87 29.95
N GLY A 47 -7.91 25.00 29.53
CA GLY A 47 -6.69 24.66 30.24
C GLY A 47 -6.02 23.42 29.63
N ALA A 48 -5.01 23.64 28.79
CA ALA A 48 -4.18 22.61 28.18
C ALA A 48 -3.37 21.82 29.22
N GLY A 49 -3.03 20.56 28.89
CA GLY A 49 -1.84 19.90 29.45
C GLY A 49 -2.07 18.54 30.10
N THR A 50 -1.55 17.50 29.44
CA THR A 50 -0.82 16.36 30.03
C THR A 50 -1.49 15.55 31.15
N LEU A 51 -1.86 14.29 30.84
CA LEU A 51 -1.13 13.06 31.17
C LEU A 51 -2.13 11.90 31.28
N TRP A 52 -2.16 11.02 30.29
CA TRP A 52 -2.60 9.64 30.51
C TRP A 52 -1.81 8.71 29.61
N TYR A 53 -0.54 8.58 29.97
CA TYR A 53 0.31 7.45 29.60
C TYR A 53 0.76 6.85 30.92
N ILE A 54 0.24 5.68 31.21
CA ILE A 54 0.83 4.53 31.91
C ILE A 54 -0.35 3.56 32.07
N ASN A 55 -0.46 2.63 31.14
CA ASN A 55 -0.79 1.25 31.49
C ASN A 55 0.17 0.39 30.66
N HIS A 56 1.18 -0.17 31.33
CA HIS A 56 1.97 -1.28 30.83
C HIS A 56 1.16 -2.57 31.04
N ASP A 57 -0.04 -2.64 30.46
CA ASP A 57 -0.75 -3.92 30.39
C ASP A 57 -0.14 -4.67 29.22
N ALA A 58 0.65 -5.71 29.54
CA ALA A 58 1.00 -6.73 28.58
C ALA A 58 -0.31 -7.31 28.04
N LEU A 59 -0.60 -7.05 26.77
CA LEU A 59 -1.73 -7.68 26.08
C LEU A 59 -1.32 -9.12 25.76
N TYR A 60 -1.78 -10.06 26.58
CA TYR A 60 -1.66 -11.48 26.30
C TYR A 60 -2.65 -11.84 25.18
N LEU A 61 -2.14 -12.49 24.13
CA LEU A 61 -2.93 -13.09 23.06
C LEU A 61 -3.57 -14.39 23.57
N ASP A 62 -4.49 -14.27 24.51
CA ASP A 62 -5.32 -15.40 24.91
C ASP A 62 -6.34 -15.67 23.79
N ALA A 63 -6.43 -16.93 23.36
CA ALA A 63 -7.44 -17.36 22.41
C ALA A 63 -8.83 -17.06 22.99
N SER A 64 -9.65 -16.26 22.29
CA SER A 64 -11.02 -16.02 22.74
C SER A 64 -11.81 -17.33 22.72
N ALA A 65 -12.38 -17.73 23.86
CA ALA A 65 -13.32 -18.84 23.92
C ALA A 65 -14.51 -18.51 23.01
N ALA A 66 -14.64 -19.24 21.90
CA ALA A 66 -15.73 -19.06 20.96
C ALA A 66 -17.06 -19.37 21.65
N LEU A 67 -18.00 -18.43 21.61
CA LEU A 67 -19.40 -18.67 21.93
C LEU A 67 -20.00 -19.54 20.81
N ASP A 68 -19.97 -20.85 21.02
CA ASP A 68 -20.41 -21.86 20.07
C ASP A 68 -21.95 -21.92 20.04
N SER A 69 -22.55 -21.19 19.10
CA SER A 69 -23.99 -21.27 18.79
C SER A 69 -24.28 -21.86 17.41
N THR A 70 -23.30 -22.52 16.79
CA THR A 70 -23.44 -23.14 15.46
C THR A 70 -23.82 -24.61 15.57
N SER A 71 -24.73 -25.07 14.70
CA SER A 71 -25.14 -26.48 14.69
C SER A 71 -23.96 -27.40 14.31
N PRO A 72 -23.91 -28.65 14.80
CA PRO A 72 -22.84 -29.60 14.45
C PRO A 72 -22.70 -29.86 12.95
N LEU A 73 -23.82 -29.78 12.20
CA LEU A 73 -23.83 -29.91 10.75
C LEU A 73 -23.15 -28.72 10.07
N ASP A 74 -23.32 -27.52 10.62
CA ASP A 74 -22.68 -26.31 10.08
C ASP A 74 -21.19 -26.28 10.44
N GLN A 75 -20.80 -26.73 11.64
CA GLN A 75 -19.38 -26.93 11.99
C GLN A 75 -18.70 -27.92 11.04
N ALA A 76 -19.33 -29.05 10.72
CA ALA A 76 -18.78 -30.02 9.77
C ALA A 76 -18.61 -29.44 8.35
N LYS A 77 -19.57 -28.62 7.89
CA LYS A 77 -19.45 -27.90 6.60
C LYS A 77 -18.33 -26.87 6.62
N LEU A 78 -18.19 -26.11 7.70
CA LEU A 78 -17.12 -25.11 7.86
C LEU A 78 -15.74 -25.76 7.94
N ALA A 79 -15.63 -26.89 8.64
CA ALA A 79 -14.41 -27.71 8.67
C ALA A 79 -14.04 -28.24 7.28
N ALA A 80 -15.03 -28.68 6.49
CA ALA A 80 -14.79 -29.15 5.12
C ALA A 80 -14.32 -28.04 4.16
N LEU A 81 -14.62 -26.78 4.45
CA LEU A 81 -14.13 -25.61 3.70
C LEU A 81 -12.72 -25.18 4.12
N SER A 82 -12.23 -25.67 5.28
CA SER A 82 -10.92 -25.35 5.82
C SER A 82 -9.85 -26.25 5.21
N VAL A 83 -9.20 -25.77 4.15
CA VAL A 83 -8.11 -26.49 3.49
C VAL A 83 -6.78 -26.12 4.14
N PRO A 84 -5.90 -27.11 4.48
CA PRO A 84 -4.61 -26.81 5.08
C PRO A 84 -3.67 -26.14 4.07
N ASN A 85 -2.73 -25.34 4.57
CA ASN A 85 -1.75 -24.66 3.71
C ASN A 85 -0.88 -25.65 2.93
N VAL A 86 -0.47 -26.74 3.59
CA VAL A 86 0.23 -27.87 3.00
C VAL A 86 -0.65 -29.10 3.17
N GLY A 87 -1.01 -29.75 2.07
CA GLY A 87 -1.80 -30.97 2.06
C GLY A 87 -1.03 -32.15 2.70
N PRO A 88 -1.73 -33.21 3.15
CA PRO A 88 -1.08 -34.41 3.68
C PRO A 88 -0.14 -35.10 2.68
N ASP A 89 -0.36 -34.87 1.39
CA ASP A 89 0.45 -35.34 0.26
C ASP A 89 1.61 -34.39 -0.11
N GLY A 90 1.81 -33.31 0.66
CA GLY A 90 2.79 -32.27 0.38
C GLY A 90 2.30 -31.20 -0.60
N THR A 91 1.03 -31.22 -1.01
CA THR A 91 0.48 -30.23 -1.94
C THR A 91 0.51 -28.82 -1.34
N LEU A 92 1.07 -27.86 -2.07
CA LEU A 92 1.08 -26.46 -1.67
C LEU A 92 -0.22 -25.76 -2.09
N ASN A 93 -0.97 -25.21 -1.12
CA ASN A 93 -2.20 -24.46 -1.35
C ASN A 93 -1.97 -22.96 -1.18
N SER A 94 -2.36 -22.19 -2.19
CA SER A 94 -2.44 -20.72 -2.15
C SER A 94 -3.91 -20.31 -1.96
N PHE A 95 -4.17 -19.17 -1.33
CA PHE A 95 -5.52 -18.74 -0.96
C PHE A 95 -5.80 -17.33 -1.48
N THR A 96 -7.03 -17.08 -1.89
CA THR A 96 -7.48 -15.75 -2.30
C THR A 96 -8.81 -15.38 -1.64
N TRP A 97 -9.05 -14.09 -1.48
CA TRP A 97 -10.33 -13.53 -1.06
C TRP A 97 -10.48 -12.08 -1.51
N GLY A 98 -11.70 -11.57 -1.44
CA GLY A 98 -12.07 -10.22 -1.85
C GLY A 98 -12.71 -10.15 -3.24
N SER A 99 -12.59 -9.01 -3.92
CA SER A 99 -13.16 -8.79 -5.25
C SER A 99 -12.40 -9.51 -6.36
N ASN A 100 -13.16 -10.08 -7.30
CA ASN A 100 -12.66 -10.65 -8.55
C ASN A 100 -13.39 -10.06 -9.77
N LYS A 101 -13.93 -8.84 -9.66
CA LYS A 101 -14.65 -8.16 -10.76
C LYS A 101 -13.81 -7.99 -12.03
N THR A 102 -12.48 -7.97 -11.88
CA THR A 102 -11.49 -7.78 -12.96
C THR A 102 -10.67 -9.04 -13.26
N ASN A 103 -11.13 -10.21 -12.77
CA ASN A 103 -10.50 -11.51 -12.98
C ASN A 103 -9.05 -11.65 -12.46
N VAL A 104 -8.69 -10.83 -11.46
CA VAL A 104 -7.33 -10.80 -10.88
C VAL A 104 -7.05 -11.99 -9.94
N ILE A 105 -8.00 -12.42 -9.12
CA ILE A 105 -7.76 -13.45 -8.09
C ILE A 105 -8.21 -14.87 -8.49
N SER A 106 -9.09 -14.96 -9.49
CA SER A 106 -9.61 -16.22 -10.04
C SER A 106 -9.65 -16.20 -11.57
N PRO A 107 -8.49 -16.07 -12.25
CA PRO A 107 -8.42 -15.97 -13.72
C PRO A 107 -9.02 -17.16 -14.47
N GLU A 108 -8.96 -18.37 -13.89
CA GLU A 108 -9.51 -19.59 -14.49
C GLU A 108 -11.02 -19.79 -14.23
N THR A 109 -11.64 -18.94 -13.40
CA THR A 109 -13.06 -19.08 -13.05
C THR A 109 -13.75 -17.70 -13.03
N PRO A 110 -13.93 -17.06 -14.20
CA PRO A 110 -14.36 -15.65 -14.32
C PRO A 110 -15.81 -15.36 -13.88
N LYS A 111 -16.54 -16.34 -13.34
CA LYS A 111 -17.94 -16.20 -12.89
C LYS A 111 -18.07 -15.86 -11.40
N ILE A 112 -16.95 -15.74 -10.68
CA ILE A 112 -16.94 -15.42 -9.26
C ILE A 112 -16.64 -13.93 -9.14
N ASP A 113 -17.59 -13.11 -8.71
CA ASP A 113 -17.38 -11.66 -8.54
C ASP A 113 -16.64 -11.32 -7.23
N SER A 114 -16.81 -12.15 -6.21
CA SER A 114 -16.18 -11.96 -4.90
C SER A 114 -16.07 -13.25 -4.12
N VAL A 115 -15.03 -13.33 -3.30
CA VAL A 115 -14.70 -14.45 -2.42
C VAL A 115 -14.68 -13.93 -0.97
N ARG A 116 -15.50 -14.49 -0.09
CA ARG A 116 -15.78 -13.88 1.23
C ARG A 116 -14.78 -14.23 2.33
N MET A 117 -14.15 -15.39 2.22
CA MET A 117 -13.22 -15.99 3.18
C MET A 117 -12.03 -16.54 2.40
N PRO A 118 -10.84 -16.71 3.01
CA PRO A 118 -9.69 -17.32 2.35
C PRO A 118 -10.07 -18.66 1.70
N THR A 119 -9.98 -18.73 0.38
CA THR A 119 -10.40 -19.89 -0.40
C THR A 119 -9.22 -20.38 -1.24
N PRO A 120 -8.90 -21.68 -1.24
CA PRO A 120 -7.77 -22.21 -2.01
C PRO A 120 -8.01 -22.07 -3.51
N VAL A 121 -6.95 -21.75 -4.25
CA VAL A 121 -6.99 -21.58 -5.71
C VAL A 121 -6.17 -22.66 -6.42
N LYS A 122 -6.73 -23.21 -7.51
CA LYS A 122 -6.12 -24.31 -8.27
C LYS A 122 -4.94 -23.85 -9.14
N TRP A 123 -5.03 -22.67 -9.74
CA TRP A 123 -4.05 -22.14 -10.68
C TRP A 123 -2.67 -21.84 -10.04
N LEU A 124 -2.61 -21.69 -8.72
CA LEU A 124 -1.36 -21.56 -7.94
C LEU A 124 -1.04 -22.81 -7.09
N GLN A 125 -1.70 -23.94 -7.35
CA GLN A 125 -1.45 -25.16 -6.62
C GLN A 125 -0.07 -25.73 -7.00
N ASN A 126 0.77 -26.04 -6.02
CA ASN A 126 2.15 -26.53 -6.23
C ASN A 126 3.07 -25.56 -7.01
N VAL A 127 2.68 -24.28 -7.09
CA VAL A 127 3.49 -23.21 -7.69
C VAL A 127 4.05 -22.35 -6.57
N ALA A 128 5.35 -22.08 -6.63
CA ALA A 128 5.98 -21.07 -5.80
C ALA A 128 6.56 -19.98 -6.71
N LEU A 129 6.24 -18.73 -6.38
CA LEU A 129 6.59 -17.54 -7.14
C LEU A 129 7.81 -16.86 -6.52
N ARG A 130 8.56 -16.08 -7.31
CA ARG A 130 9.57 -15.17 -6.75
C ARG A 130 8.91 -13.89 -6.23
N ASP A 131 7.93 -13.39 -6.97
CA ASP A 131 7.14 -12.22 -6.61
C ASP A 131 5.74 -12.25 -7.24
N LEU A 132 4.79 -11.53 -6.64
CA LEU A 132 3.41 -11.37 -7.08
C LEU A 132 2.94 -9.96 -6.77
N ALA A 133 2.47 -9.25 -7.77
CA ALA A 133 1.97 -7.90 -7.64
C ALA A 133 0.58 -7.75 -8.28
N LEU A 134 -0.27 -6.98 -7.63
CA LEU A 134 -1.69 -6.84 -7.96
C LEU A 134 -2.02 -5.37 -8.22
N HIS A 135 -2.72 -5.10 -9.31
CA HIS A 135 -3.34 -3.81 -9.61
C HIS A 135 -4.87 -3.97 -9.66
N GLU A 136 -5.60 -2.87 -9.88
CA GLU A 136 -7.07 -2.86 -9.95
C GLU A 136 -7.62 -3.73 -11.08
N GLN A 137 -7.02 -3.60 -12.26
CA GLN A 137 -7.52 -4.21 -13.48
C GLN A 137 -6.64 -5.34 -14.02
N HIS A 138 -5.41 -5.46 -13.53
CA HIS A 138 -4.47 -6.49 -13.98
C HIS A 138 -3.57 -6.93 -12.83
N ALA A 139 -2.87 -8.03 -13.04
CA ALA A 139 -1.86 -8.53 -12.12
C ALA A 139 -0.70 -9.15 -12.89
N ALA A 140 0.42 -9.27 -12.21
CA ALA A 140 1.61 -9.89 -12.75
C ALA A 140 2.35 -10.68 -11.67
N CYS A 141 3.01 -11.75 -12.08
CA CYS A 141 3.84 -12.57 -11.19
C CYS A 141 5.12 -13.02 -11.88
N VAL A 142 6.07 -13.40 -11.05
CA VAL A 142 7.34 -13.99 -11.47
C VAL A 142 7.36 -15.43 -11.03
N ASP A 143 7.54 -16.34 -11.98
CA ASP A 143 7.65 -17.76 -11.68
C ASP A 143 9.01 -18.12 -11.05
N ALA A 144 9.23 -19.42 -10.80
CA ALA A 144 10.48 -19.90 -10.24
C ALA A 144 11.71 -19.69 -11.15
N ARG A 145 11.51 -19.63 -12.48
CA ARG A 145 12.56 -19.42 -13.48
C ARG A 145 12.95 -17.96 -13.64
N GLY A 146 12.14 -17.02 -13.15
CA GLY A 146 12.33 -15.59 -13.35
C GLY A 146 11.61 -15.06 -14.58
N ASP A 147 10.63 -15.79 -15.10
CA ASP A 147 9.78 -15.41 -16.22
C ASP A 147 8.53 -14.68 -15.70
N VAL A 148 8.07 -13.66 -16.43
CA VAL A 148 6.97 -12.77 -16.02
C VAL A 148 5.68 -13.16 -16.74
N TYR A 149 4.61 -13.32 -15.96
CA TYR A 149 3.26 -13.57 -16.46
C TYR A 149 2.33 -12.42 -16.11
N GLN A 150 1.41 -12.07 -17.02
CA GLN A 150 0.41 -11.01 -16.85
C GLN A 150 -1.01 -11.53 -17.13
N TRP A 151 -2.01 -11.02 -16.41
CA TRP A 151 -3.43 -11.34 -16.61
C TRP A 151 -4.37 -10.26 -16.05
N GLY A 152 -5.66 -10.45 -16.27
CA GLY A 152 -6.74 -9.58 -15.82
C GLY A 152 -7.35 -8.76 -16.95
N ASP A 153 -8.53 -8.18 -16.71
CA ASP A 153 -9.29 -7.47 -17.75
C ASP A 153 -8.54 -6.27 -18.32
N GLY A 154 -7.74 -5.56 -17.51
CA GLY A 154 -6.88 -4.47 -17.99
C GLY A 154 -5.79 -4.93 -18.94
N PHE A 155 -5.32 -6.17 -18.79
CA PHE A 155 -4.31 -6.75 -19.68
C PHE A 155 -4.91 -7.24 -20.99
N PHE A 156 -6.01 -8.01 -20.92
CA PHE A 156 -6.65 -8.59 -22.10
C PHE A 156 -7.63 -7.63 -22.81
N GLY A 157 -8.03 -6.52 -22.18
CA GLY A 157 -9.05 -5.60 -22.68
C GLY A 157 -10.47 -6.08 -22.40
N ALA A 158 -11.42 -5.76 -23.29
CA ALA A 158 -12.85 -6.08 -23.14
C ALA A 158 -13.18 -7.60 -23.12
N GLY A 159 -12.16 -8.46 -23.06
CA GLY A 159 -12.29 -9.92 -23.06
C GLY A 159 -12.81 -10.47 -24.39
N PRO A 160 -12.57 -11.74 -24.69
CA PRO A 160 -13.13 -12.38 -25.88
C PRO A 160 -14.64 -12.54 -25.78
N SER A 161 -15.28 -12.62 -26.95
CA SER A 161 -16.71 -12.87 -27.13
C SER A 161 -17.17 -14.27 -26.70
N ASP A 162 -16.25 -15.24 -26.47
CA ASP A 162 -16.57 -16.57 -25.91
C ASP A 162 -16.04 -16.75 -24.46
N PRO A 163 -16.94 -16.87 -23.47
CA PRO A 163 -16.61 -17.10 -22.06
C PRO A 163 -15.95 -18.45 -21.74
N ARG A 164 -15.78 -19.37 -22.70
CA ARG A 164 -15.16 -20.70 -22.51
C ARG A 164 -13.70 -20.77 -22.93
N SER A 165 -13.17 -19.70 -23.51
CA SER A 165 -11.75 -19.60 -23.85
C SER A 165 -10.90 -19.55 -22.55
N GLN A 166 -9.76 -20.25 -22.52
CA GLN A 166 -8.78 -20.15 -21.42
C GLN A 166 -7.97 -18.83 -21.48
N GLU A 167 -8.52 -17.79 -22.12
CA GLU A 167 -7.79 -16.58 -22.48
C GLU A 167 -7.48 -15.66 -21.30
N TRP A 168 -8.15 -15.80 -20.14
CA TRP A 168 -7.84 -15.04 -18.92
C TRP A 168 -6.73 -15.65 -18.06
N ALA A 169 -6.20 -16.82 -18.44
CA ALA A 169 -5.09 -17.43 -17.73
C ALA A 169 -3.82 -16.57 -17.83
N PRO A 170 -2.91 -16.62 -16.83
CA PRO A 170 -1.63 -15.92 -16.89
C PRO A 170 -0.86 -16.15 -18.21
N LYS A 171 -0.65 -15.08 -18.99
CA LYS A 171 0.11 -15.09 -20.24
C LYS A 171 1.56 -14.72 -19.96
N GLN A 172 2.50 -15.53 -20.45
CA GLN A 172 3.93 -15.21 -20.35
C GLN A 172 4.26 -14.00 -21.24
N THR A 173 4.97 -13.01 -20.67
CA THR A 173 5.26 -11.73 -21.35
C THR A 173 6.74 -11.31 -21.29
N LEU A 174 7.53 -11.89 -20.40
CA LEU A 174 8.99 -11.71 -20.37
C LEU A 174 9.66 -13.03 -20.02
N GLN A 175 10.73 -13.38 -20.73
CA GLN A 175 11.51 -14.59 -20.49
C GLN A 175 13.02 -14.29 -20.49
N GLY A 176 13.78 -15.07 -19.72
CA GLY A 176 15.24 -15.10 -19.83
C GLY A 176 15.95 -13.87 -19.23
N LYS A 177 15.24 -13.08 -18.44
CA LYS A 177 15.77 -11.90 -17.73
C LYS A 177 16.01 -12.14 -16.24
N ASP A 178 15.71 -13.33 -15.73
CA ASP A 178 15.91 -13.73 -14.33
C ASP A 178 15.33 -12.71 -13.34
N ILE A 179 14.05 -12.37 -13.52
CA ILE A 179 13.36 -11.36 -12.72
C ILE A 179 13.25 -11.82 -11.27
N VAL A 180 13.36 -10.86 -10.35
CA VAL A 180 13.27 -11.10 -8.89
C VAL A 180 12.23 -10.22 -8.19
N GLN A 181 11.83 -9.09 -8.78
CA GLN A 181 10.84 -8.17 -8.20
C GLN A 181 9.98 -7.52 -9.29
N LEU A 182 8.69 -7.34 -9.01
CA LEU A 182 7.73 -6.61 -9.86
C LEU A 182 7.13 -5.42 -9.14
N GLN A 183 6.79 -4.38 -9.90
CA GLN A 183 5.96 -3.26 -9.45
C GLN A 183 5.01 -2.84 -10.58
N LEU A 184 3.75 -2.61 -10.24
CA LEU A 184 2.69 -2.35 -11.22
C LEU A 184 2.16 -0.93 -11.04
N THR A 185 1.91 -0.27 -12.16
CA THR A 185 1.11 0.96 -12.24
C THR A 185 -0.09 0.68 -13.15
N ASP A 186 -0.98 1.65 -13.33
CA ASP A 186 -2.15 1.48 -14.20
C ASP A 186 -1.77 1.07 -15.64
N SER A 187 -0.68 1.65 -16.16
CA SER A 187 -0.27 1.53 -17.56
C SER A 187 1.01 0.72 -17.79
N ARG A 188 1.76 0.35 -16.73
CA ARG A 188 3.08 -0.29 -16.82
C ARG A 188 3.29 -1.41 -15.82
N VAL A 189 4.13 -2.36 -16.21
CA VAL A 189 4.73 -3.36 -15.34
C VAL A 189 6.24 -3.16 -15.34
N PHE A 190 6.81 -2.88 -14.18
CA PHE A 190 8.25 -2.75 -13.96
C PHE A 190 8.80 -4.06 -13.40
N ALA A 191 9.89 -4.55 -13.99
CA ALA A 191 10.53 -5.80 -13.61
C ALA A 191 12.02 -5.58 -13.33
N LEU A 192 12.48 -5.95 -12.13
CA LEU A 192 13.88 -5.89 -11.74
C LEU A 192 14.51 -7.29 -11.84
N SER A 193 15.61 -7.41 -12.58
CA SER A 193 16.38 -8.65 -12.69
C SER A 193 17.34 -8.85 -11.52
N ALA A 194 17.79 -10.10 -11.32
CA ALA A 194 18.86 -10.42 -10.35
C ALA A 194 20.20 -9.71 -10.67
N SER A 195 20.46 -9.42 -11.95
CA SER A 195 21.61 -8.64 -12.42
C SER A 195 21.50 -7.16 -12.07
N GLY A 196 20.30 -6.66 -11.76
CA GLY A 196 20.02 -5.27 -11.41
C GLY A 196 19.66 -4.39 -12.60
N GLU A 197 19.19 -4.99 -13.69
CA GLU A 197 18.59 -4.31 -14.83
C GLU A 197 17.09 -4.11 -14.59
N VAL A 198 16.54 -2.99 -15.05
CA VAL A 198 15.13 -2.65 -14.86
C VAL A 198 14.44 -2.62 -16.21
N TYR A 199 13.42 -3.46 -16.38
CA TYR A 199 12.61 -3.56 -17.59
C TYR A 199 11.21 -2.98 -17.38
N VAL A 200 10.63 -2.46 -18.45
CA VAL A 200 9.27 -1.91 -18.49
C VAL A 200 8.47 -2.64 -19.56
N LEU A 201 7.30 -3.12 -19.19
CA LEU A 201 6.31 -3.67 -20.10
C LEU A 201 5.04 -2.83 -20.04
N SER A 202 4.25 -2.88 -21.11
CA SER A 202 2.89 -2.35 -21.10
C SER A 202 2.02 -3.27 -20.24
N SER A 203 1.13 -2.70 -19.42
CA SER A 203 0.10 -3.46 -18.69
C SER A 203 -1.03 -3.97 -19.59
N HIS A 204 -1.04 -3.62 -20.88
CA HIS A 204 -2.06 -3.98 -21.86
C HIS A 204 -1.44 -4.79 -23.01
N ALA A 205 -2.04 -5.94 -23.35
CA ALA A 205 -1.55 -6.87 -24.37
C ALA A 205 -1.52 -6.25 -25.78
N ALA A 206 -2.58 -5.54 -26.18
CA ALA A 206 -2.67 -4.91 -27.51
C ALA A 206 -1.53 -3.91 -27.76
N ALA A 207 -1.10 -3.19 -26.72
CA ALA A 207 0.02 -2.26 -26.82
C ALA A 207 1.39 -2.98 -26.85
N GLN A 208 1.49 -4.22 -26.37
CA GLN A 208 2.69 -5.04 -26.56
C GLN A 208 2.77 -5.52 -28.02
N GLU A 209 1.64 -5.93 -28.60
CA GLU A 209 1.56 -6.44 -29.98
C GLU A 209 1.79 -5.35 -31.03
N SER A 210 1.34 -4.11 -30.79
CA SER A 210 1.62 -2.98 -31.69
C SER A 210 3.10 -2.56 -31.73
N LEU A 211 3.84 -2.78 -30.64
CA LEU A 211 5.29 -2.55 -30.61
C LEU A 211 6.05 -3.57 -31.46
N ALA A 212 5.56 -4.81 -31.52
CA ALA A 212 6.16 -5.84 -32.37
C ALA A 212 5.93 -5.60 -33.87
N SER A 213 4.83 -4.94 -34.25
CA SER A 213 4.51 -4.68 -35.66
C SER A 213 5.10 -3.38 -36.22
N SER A 214 5.62 -2.50 -35.36
CA SER A 214 6.21 -1.20 -35.74
C SER A 214 7.74 -1.21 -35.90
N GLU A 215 8.41 -2.29 -35.48
CA GLU A 215 9.84 -2.49 -35.72
C GLU A 215 10.06 -3.06 -37.14
N PRO A 216 10.78 -2.36 -38.04
CA PRO A 216 11.18 -2.97 -39.30
C PRO A 216 12.13 -4.14 -39.01
N SER A 217 11.97 -5.25 -39.71
CA SER A 217 12.78 -6.48 -39.63
C SER A 217 14.25 -6.30 -40.06
N SER A 218 14.78 -5.09 -39.96
CA SER A 218 16.14 -4.71 -40.34
C SER A 218 16.60 -3.50 -39.52
N SER A 219 17.16 -3.72 -38.33
CA SER A 219 18.20 -2.84 -37.80
C SER A 219 19.17 -3.62 -36.90
N SER A 220 20.21 -4.16 -37.56
CA SER A 220 21.60 -4.22 -37.10
C SER A 220 21.86 -4.09 -35.59
N SER A 221 21.75 -5.22 -34.90
CA SER A 221 22.43 -5.57 -33.64
C SER A 221 23.95 -5.65 -33.83
N TRP A 222 24.63 -4.52 -34.06
CA TRP A 222 26.10 -4.50 -34.23
C TRP A 222 26.89 -3.96 -33.03
N LEU A 223 26.21 -3.53 -31.97
CA LEU A 223 26.85 -3.12 -30.70
C LEU A 223 26.63 -4.10 -29.53
N SER A 224 25.95 -5.23 -29.75
CA SER A 224 25.96 -6.37 -28.84
C SER A 224 27.21 -7.23 -29.09
N LEU A 225 28.34 -6.80 -28.52
CA LEU A 225 29.58 -7.58 -28.51
C LEU A 225 29.39 -8.84 -27.62
N GLY A 226 28.72 -9.87 -28.16
CA GLY A 226 28.40 -11.13 -27.47
C GLY A 226 27.51 -12.11 -28.24
N GLY A 227 26.97 -11.77 -29.41
CA GLY A 227 26.00 -12.59 -30.17
C GLY A 227 26.55 -13.80 -30.95
N TRP A 228 27.67 -14.40 -30.58
CA TRP A 228 28.21 -15.61 -31.27
C TRP A 228 27.80 -16.94 -30.60
N LEU A 229 26.90 -16.90 -29.62
CA LEU A 229 26.24 -18.07 -29.05
C LEU A 229 24.73 -17.92 -29.28
N GLY A 230 24.19 -18.74 -30.19
CA GLY A 230 22.83 -18.62 -30.71
C GLY A 230 21.76 -18.48 -29.63
N GLY A 231 21.02 -17.38 -29.72
CA GLY A 231 19.74 -17.15 -29.08
C GLY A 231 18.83 -16.49 -30.12
N GLN A 232 17.62 -17.03 -30.27
CA GLN A 232 16.60 -16.56 -31.20
C GLN A 232 16.12 -15.18 -30.75
N ASP A 233 16.32 -14.14 -31.57
CA ASP A 233 15.88 -12.77 -31.28
C ASP A 233 14.35 -12.69 -31.34
N ASP A 234 13.70 -12.58 -30.17
CA ASP A 234 12.26 -12.39 -30.02
C ASP A 234 11.93 -10.87 -30.12
N PRO A 235 10.91 -10.42 -30.88
CA PRO A 235 10.55 -9.00 -30.99
C PRO A 235 10.28 -8.41 -29.59
N GLN A 236 11.04 -7.37 -29.22
CA GLN A 236 11.09 -6.91 -27.83
C GLN A 236 9.81 -6.15 -27.42
N HIS A 237 8.92 -6.85 -26.72
CA HIS A 237 7.70 -6.30 -26.08
C HIS A 237 7.96 -5.48 -24.81
N TYR A 238 9.21 -5.09 -24.56
CA TYR A 238 9.68 -4.42 -23.35
C TYR A 238 10.68 -3.31 -23.69
N ALA A 239 10.92 -2.41 -22.74
CA ALA A 239 11.99 -1.42 -22.79
C ALA A 239 12.90 -1.58 -21.56
N GLU A 240 14.19 -1.27 -21.69
CA GLU A 240 15.11 -1.23 -20.57
C GLU A 240 15.29 0.20 -20.07
N LEU A 241 15.24 0.41 -18.75
CA LEU A 241 15.56 1.69 -18.13
C LEU A 241 17.03 1.75 -17.75
N THR A 242 17.69 2.78 -18.26
CA THR A 242 19.11 3.01 -17.98
C THR A 242 19.29 4.13 -16.96
N PRO A 243 20.29 4.07 -16.07
CA PRO A 243 20.55 5.18 -15.17
C PRO A 243 21.12 6.38 -15.96
N ASN A 244 20.57 7.57 -15.72
CA ASN A 244 21.06 8.80 -16.33
C ASN A 244 22.48 9.14 -15.85
N GLU A 245 22.76 8.86 -14.57
CA GLU A 245 24.09 8.95 -13.98
C GLU A 245 24.80 7.60 -14.00
N THR A 246 26.11 7.60 -14.29
CA THR A 246 26.89 6.36 -14.27
C THR A 246 26.88 5.73 -12.87
N LEU A 247 26.66 4.42 -12.83
CA LEU A 247 26.79 3.63 -11.59
C LEU A 247 28.26 3.39 -11.27
N SER A 248 28.57 3.32 -9.97
CA SER A 248 29.90 2.95 -9.48
C SER A 248 30.23 1.51 -9.88
N ARG A 249 31.52 1.14 -9.82
CA ARG A 249 31.95 -0.23 -10.14
C ARG A 249 31.24 -1.25 -9.24
N ARG A 250 30.55 -2.23 -9.84
CA ARG A 250 29.72 -3.28 -9.20
C ARG A 250 28.45 -2.77 -8.50
N GLU A 251 28.13 -1.49 -8.63
CA GLU A 251 26.85 -0.97 -8.16
C GLU A 251 25.74 -1.43 -9.11
N LYS A 252 24.63 -1.91 -8.54
CA LYS A 252 23.46 -2.35 -9.30
C LYS A 252 22.17 -1.97 -8.58
N PHE A 253 21.05 -1.93 -9.29
CA PHE A 253 19.75 -1.79 -8.66
C PHE A 253 19.40 -3.06 -7.88
N ILE A 254 18.86 -2.90 -6.67
CA ILE A 254 18.52 -3.99 -5.74
C ILE A 254 17.06 -3.98 -5.31
N SER A 255 16.36 -2.86 -5.50
CA SER A 255 14.94 -2.74 -5.16
C SER A 255 14.28 -1.68 -6.03
N ILE A 256 13.02 -1.91 -6.37
CA ILE A 256 12.13 -0.93 -7.01
C ILE A 256 10.84 -0.76 -6.20
N SER A 257 10.20 0.41 -6.27
CA SER A 257 8.89 0.67 -5.64
C SER A 257 8.10 1.68 -6.47
N ALA A 258 6.89 1.33 -6.91
CA ALA A 258 6.07 2.20 -7.76
C ALA A 258 4.89 2.81 -6.99
N GLY A 259 4.61 4.08 -7.28
CA GLY A 259 3.31 4.70 -7.01
C GLY A 259 2.42 4.68 -8.25
N ALA A 260 1.43 5.57 -8.32
CA ALA A 260 0.53 5.63 -9.48
C ALA A 260 1.25 6.09 -10.76
N ASP A 261 2.08 7.13 -10.64
CA ASP A 261 2.69 7.84 -11.77
C ASP A 261 4.22 7.93 -11.69
N HIS A 262 4.84 7.28 -10.70
CA HIS A 262 6.30 7.37 -10.48
C HIS A 262 6.86 6.03 -10.00
N LEU A 263 8.14 5.82 -10.27
CA LEU A 263 8.92 4.68 -9.79
C LEU A 263 10.12 5.19 -9.01
N LEU A 264 10.44 4.54 -7.89
CA LEU A 264 11.70 4.69 -7.16
C LEU A 264 12.55 3.45 -7.38
N ALA A 265 13.87 3.63 -7.48
CA ALA A 265 14.83 2.55 -7.56
C ALA A 265 15.99 2.78 -6.58
N LEU A 266 16.37 1.74 -5.85
CA LEU A 266 17.47 1.75 -4.88
C LEU A 266 18.63 0.92 -5.41
N THR A 267 19.83 1.46 -5.29
CA THR A 267 21.07 0.78 -5.66
C THR A 267 21.74 0.11 -4.46
N SER A 268 22.62 -0.85 -4.73
CA SER A 268 23.43 -1.53 -3.70
C SER A 268 24.42 -0.61 -2.97
N SER A 269 24.59 0.63 -3.43
CA SER A 269 25.44 1.65 -2.80
C SER A 269 24.66 2.61 -1.89
N GLY A 270 23.35 2.45 -1.80
CA GLY A 270 22.46 3.34 -1.05
C GLY A 270 21.99 4.59 -1.81
N ARG A 271 22.28 4.71 -3.12
CA ARG A 271 21.74 5.80 -3.95
C ARG A 271 20.30 5.50 -4.41
N VAL A 272 19.51 6.57 -4.48
CA VAL A 272 18.08 6.52 -4.84
C VAL A 272 17.84 7.25 -6.15
N PHE A 273 17.15 6.57 -7.06
CA PHE A 273 16.74 7.06 -8.36
C PHE A 273 15.21 7.13 -8.43
N SER A 274 14.72 7.99 -9.31
CA SER A 274 13.32 8.18 -9.61
C SER A 274 13.08 8.11 -11.11
N HIS A 275 11.91 7.63 -11.53
CA HIS A 275 11.53 7.57 -12.93
C HIS A 275 10.08 8.06 -13.12
N PRO A 276 9.84 8.99 -14.05
CA PRO A 276 8.51 9.47 -14.37
C PRO A 276 7.78 8.46 -15.26
N VAL A 277 6.67 7.91 -14.77
CA VAL A 277 5.86 6.95 -15.52
C VAL A 277 4.90 7.66 -16.49
N THR A 278 4.36 8.79 -16.06
CA THR A 278 3.43 9.65 -16.83
C THR A 278 3.77 11.12 -16.64
N LYS A 279 3.09 12.02 -17.36
CA LYS A 279 3.21 13.48 -17.14
C LYS A 279 2.76 13.91 -15.73
N ASN A 280 1.99 13.08 -15.02
CA ASN A 280 1.53 13.35 -13.66
C ASN A 280 2.56 12.95 -12.58
N ALA A 281 3.70 12.38 -12.98
CA ALA A 281 4.72 11.83 -12.11
C ALA A 281 5.22 12.78 -11.03
N ASN A 282 5.20 14.10 -11.27
CA ASN A 282 5.63 15.10 -10.30
C ASN A 282 4.53 16.05 -9.83
N SER A 283 3.26 15.70 -10.03
CA SER A 283 2.11 16.55 -9.67
C SER A 283 2.13 17.03 -8.22
N HIS A 284 2.73 16.25 -7.30
CA HIS A 284 2.89 16.55 -5.88
C HIS A 284 4.37 16.56 -5.47
N GLY A 285 5.31 16.69 -6.41
CA GLY A 285 6.74 16.68 -6.08
C GLY A 285 7.33 15.30 -5.77
N GLN A 286 6.57 14.21 -5.98
CA GLN A 286 6.96 12.85 -5.58
C GLN A 286 8.16 12.27 -6.35
N LEU A 287 8.61 12.87 -7.46
CA LEU A 287 9.86 12.45 -8.08
C LEU A 287 11.10 12.87 -7.27
N GLY A 288 11.02 13.96 -6.51
CA GLY A 288 12.22 14.58 -5.90
C GLY A 288 13.17 15.24 -6.92
N VAL A 289 12.91 15.06 -8.22
CA VAL A 289 13.48 15.79 -9.36
C VAL A 289 12.37 16.53 -10.11
N ARG A 290 12.72 17.62 -10.79
CA ARG A 290 11.77 18.42 -11.58
C ARG A 290 12.10 18.49 -13.05
N THR A 291 13.38 18.42 -13.39
CA THR A 291 13.91 18.62 -14.75
C THR A 291 14.61 17.35 -15.19
N PHE A 292 14.26 16.87 -16.37
CA PHE A 292 14.86 15.70 -17.01
C PHE A 292 14.69 15.80 -18.52
N ASP A 293 15.28 14.85 -19.26
CA ASP A 293 15.17 14.76 -20.72
C ASP A 293 14.48 13.46 -21.14
N VAL A 294 13.66 13.55 -22.19
CA VAL A 294 12.97 12.39 -22.80
C VAL A 294 13.37 12.23 -24.27
N PRO A 295 13.31 11.02 -24.85
CA PRO A 295 13.55 10.84 -26.28
C PRO A 295 12.60 11.68 -27.15
N ASP A 296 13.13 12.31 -28.21
CA ASP A 296 12.32 12.99 -29.21
C ASP A 296 11.97 12.04 -30.37
N TYR A 297 10.77 11.46 -30.33
CA TYR A 297 10.29 10.56 -31.39
C TYR A 297 9.95 11.26 -32.71
N SER A 298 9.93 12.60 -32.73
CA SER A 298 9.78 13.35 -33.98
C SER A 298 11.10 13.60 -34.70
N SER A 299 12.23 13.33 -34.03
CA SER A 299 13.56 13.53 -34.59
C SER A 299 14.02 12.39 -35.50
N ASP A 300 15.03 12.68 -36.32
CA ASP A 300 15.61 11.71 -37.25
C ASP A 300 16.18 10.49 -36.49
N PRO A 301 15.74 9.26 -36.78
CA PRO A 301 16.29 8.05 -36.15
C PRO A 301 17.82 7.91 -36.28
N ALA A 302 18.43 8.48 -37.32
CA ALA A 302 19.88 8.49 -37.50
C ALA A 302 20.61 9.47 -36.58
N ASN A 303 19.91 10.46 -36.03
CA ASN A 303 20.45 11.45 -35.11
C ASN A 303 19.42 11.76 -34.01
N PRO A 304 19.23 10.84 -33.06
CA PRO A 304 18.17 10.95 -32.06
C PRO A 304 18.42 12.14 -31.14
N SER A 305 17.47 13.07 -31.13
CA SER A 305 17.50 14.21 -30.20
C SER A 305 16.69 13.93 -28.94
N ARG A 306 16.87 14.76 -27.91
CA ARG A 306 16.20 14.60 -26.61
C ARG A 306 15.55 15.92 -26.19
N LEU A 307 14.31 15.85 -25.72
CA LEU A 307 13.52 17.01 -25.32
C LEU A 307 13.72 17.28 -23.82
N PRO A 308 14.16 18.49 -23.43
CA PRO A 308 14.16 18.88 -22.02
C PRO A 308 12.73 19.09 -21.53
N VAL A 309 12.42 18.49 -20.38
CA VAL A 309 11.10 18.50 -19.75
C VAL A 309 11.23 19.02 -18.31
N GLU A 310 10.32 19.90 -17.91
CA GLU A 310 10.17 20.32 -16.52
C GLU A 310 8.76 20.02 -16.02
N LEU A 311 8.64 19.10 -15.05
CA LEU A 311 7.40 18.80 -14.35
C LEU A 311 7.33 19.59 -13.05
N ILE A 312 6.60 20.71 -13.07
CA ILE A 312 6.38 21.57 -11.90
C ILE A 312 5.21 21.00 -11.06
N PRO A 313 5.40 20.77 -9.75
CA PRO A 313 4.32 20.38 -8.84
C PRO A 313 3.15 21.38 -8.84
N LYS A 314 1.92 20.88 -8.74
CA LYS A 314 0.69 21.71 -8.86
C LYS A 314 0.64 22.83 -7.83
N SER A 315 1.07 22.56 -6.60
CA SER A 315 1.13 23.55 -5.52
C SER A 315 2.19 24.64 -5.73
N LEU A 316 3.21 24.38 -6.54
CA LEU A 316 4.20 25.40 -6.94
C LEU A 316 3.76 26.19 -8.17
N ALA A 317 3.03 25.54 -9.08
CA ALA A 317 2.45 26.21 -10.26
C ALA A 317 1.31 27.17 -9.88
N ASP A 318 0.47 26.77 -8.91
CA ASP A 318 -0.58 27.65 -8.36
C ASP A 318 -0.62 27.58 -6.82
N PRO A 319 0.24 28.37 -6.14
CA PRO A 319 0.26 28.46 -4.68
C PRO A 319 -1.06 28.96 -4.08
N PHE A 320 -1.88 29.67 -4.86
CA PHE A 320 -3.14 30.26 -4.43
C PHE A 320 -4.36 29.46 -4.90
N SER A 321 -4.17 28.23 -5.39
CA SER A 321 -5.25 27.37 -5.90
C SER A 321 -6.36 27.11 -4.88
N LYS A 322 -6.06 27.17 -3.56
CA LYS A 322 -7.04 27.04 -2.47
C LYS A 322 -7.57 28.37 -1.92
N SER A 323 -7.12 29.51 -2.48
CA SER A 323 -7.58 30.85 -2.06
C SER A 323 -8.97 31.18 -2.64
N SER A 324 -9.67 32.14 -2.04
CA SER A 324 -10.98 32.55 -2.55
C SER A 324 -10.85 33.28 -3.91
N PRO A 325 -11.85 33.16 -4.82
CA PRO A 325 -11.78 33.77 -6.16
C PRO A 325 -11.54 35.29 -6.15
N LEU A 326 -11.99 35.97 -5.09
CA LEU A 326 -11.82 37.42 -4.89
C LEU A 326 -10.36 37.84 -4.66
N SER A 327 -9.48 36.90 -4.33
CA SER A 327 -8.08 37.14 -3.96
C SER A 327 -7.06 36.48 -4.89
N ARG A 328 -7.51 35.91 -6.02
CA ARG A 328 -6.66 35.11 -6.91
C ARG A 328 -5.96 35.99 -7.95
N PRO A 329 -4.63 36.23 -7.85
CA PRO A 329 -3.87 36.74 -8.99
C PRO A 329 -3.89 35.72 -10.15
N ALA A 330 -3.73 36.20 -11.39
CA ALA A 330 -3.67 35.32 -12.57
C ALA A 330 -2.62 34.21 -12.37
N ALA A 331 -2.99 32.96 -12.68
CA ALA A 331 -2.11 31.80 -12.49
C ALA A 331 -0.78 32.01 -13.24
N ALA A 332 0.34 31.85 -12.55
CA ALA A 332 1.67 32.06 -13.12
C ALA A 332 2.36 30.73 -13.38
N ARG A 333 2.83 30.54 -14.62
CA ARG A 333 3.58 29.40 -15.18
C ARG A 333 2.74 28.15 -15.48
N THR A 334 2.47 27.97 -16.77
CA THR A 334 2.11 26.67 -17.36
C THR A 334 3.35 25.79 -17.48
N GLN A 335 3.16 24.47 -17.49
CA GLN A 335 4.21 23.47 -17.76
C GLN A 335 4.98 23.79 -19.05
N SER A 336 6.18 23.20 -19.24
CA SER A 336 6.98 23.44 -20.46
C SER A 336 6.12 23.17 -21.72
N SER A 337 6.10 24.10 -22.69
CA SER A 337 5.28 24.01 -23.90
C SER A 337 5.52 22.73 -24.73
N ASN A 338 6.67 22.08 -24.56
CA ASN A 338 7.03 20.86 -25.25
C ASN A 338 6.31 19.61 -24.70
N LEU A 339 5.69 19.66 -23.52
CA LEU A 339 5.04 18.51 -22.87
C LEU A 339 3.77 18.06 -23.58
N ASP A 340 3.03 18.97 -24.21
CA ASP A 340 1.75 18.65 -24.85
C ASP A 340 1.93 17.73 -26.06
N ALA A 341 3.07 17.85 -26.75
CA ALA A 341 3.39 17.05 -27.94
C ALA A 341 3.92 15.64 -27.63
N VAL A 342 4.40 15.38 -26.40
CA VAL A 342 4.98 14.08 -26.03
C VAL A 342 3.90 13.09 -25.62
N ASP A 343 3.84 11.89 -26.19
CA ASP A 343 2.91 10.84 -25.76
C ASP A 343 3.49 10.03 -24.59
N ASP A 344 2.88 10.12 -23.41
CA ASP A 344 3.30 9.38 -22.21
C ASP A 344 2.66 7.99 -22.09
N ARG A 345 1.78 7.61 -23.03
CA ARG A 345 1.15 6.27 -23.05
C ARG A 345 2.08 5.19 -23.58
N HIS A 346 3.18 5.53 -24.21
CA HIS A 346 4.19 4.58 -24.67
C HIS A 346 5.16 4.19 -23.53
N ILE A 347 5.48 2.89 -23.42
CA ILE A 347 6.50 2.37 -22.47
C ILE A 347 7.88 3.03 -22.58
N ARG A 348 8.20 3.65 -23.73
CA ARG A 348 9.47 4.33 -23.96
C ARG A 348 9.40 5.85 -23.70
N PHE A 349 8.28 6.37 -23.16
CA PHE A 349 8.11 7.79 -22.78
C PHE A 349 9.34 8.37 -22.07
N CYS A 350 9.91 7.60 -21.14
CA CYS A 350 11.19 7.87 -20.54
C CYS A 350 11.99 6.56 -20.53
N ASP A 351 13.24 6.61 -20.96
CA ASP A 351 14.19 5.49 -21.03
C ASP A 351 15.22 5.53 -19.89
N LYS A 352 15.07 6.49 -18.97
CA LYS A 352 16.07 6.79 -17.94
C LYS A 352 15.52 6.79 -16.50
N LEU A 353 16.41 6.46 -15.57
CA LEU A 353 16.29 6.65 -14.13
C LEU A 353 17.14 7.83 -13.70
N PHE A 354 16.60 8.75 -12.90
CA PHE A 354 17.28 9.97 -12.48
C PHE A 354 17.57 9.96 -10.99
N GLU A 355 18.83 10.14 -10.60
CA GLU A 355 19.22 10.20 -9.20
C GLU A 355 18.53 11.37 -8.48
N VAL A 356 17.99 11.12 -7.28
CA VAL A 356 17.33 12.16 -6.45
C VAL A 356 18.41 13.04 -5.79
N PRO A 357 18.61 14.30 -6.21
CA PRO A 357 19.79 15.09 -5.80
C PRO A 357 19.82 15.38 -4.31
N ALA A 358 18.66 15.53 -3.68
CA ALA A 358 18.52 15.81 -2.25
C ALA A 358 18.92 14.63 -1.35
N LEU A 359 19.10 13.43 -1.92
CA LEU A 359 19.50 12.22 -1.19
C LEU A 359 20.97 11.83 -1.44
N ARG A 360 21.71 12.61 -2.25
CA ARG A 360 23.13 12.35 -2.51
C ARG A 360 23.93 12.34 -1.22
N GLY A 361 24.73 11.30 -1.03
CA GLY A 361 25.55 11.11 0.16
C GLY A 361 24.79 10.62 1.41
N ILE A 362 23.50 10.34 1.30
CA ILE A 362 22.71 9.68 2.34
C ILE A 362 22.67 8.18 2.04
N ASP A 363 23.09 7.36 3.00
CA ASP A 363 23.05 5.91 2.89
C ASP A 363 21.63 5.38 3.15
N VAL A 364 20.91 5.08 2.06
CA VAL A 364 19.53 4.58 2.06
C VAL A 364 19.54 3.05 2.02
N ASP A 365 18.76 2.41 2.89
CA ASP A 365 18.61 0.95 2.93
C ASP A 365 17.24 0.44 2.45
N GLN A 366 16.24 1.32 2.39
CA GLN A 366 14.89 0.95 1.95
C GLN A 366 14.21 2.14 1.26
N ILE A 367 13.48 1.83 0.18
CA ILE A 367 12.56 2.75 -0.51
C ILE A 367 11.12 2.27 -0.31
N ALA A 368 10.18 3.19 -0.31
CA ALA A 368 8.75 2.87 -0.40
C ALA A 368 8.00 3.99 -1.14
N ALA A 369 7.03 3.61 -1.96
CA ALA A 369 6.15 4.53 -2.67
C ALA A 369 4.70 4.34 -2.23
N GLY A 370 4.04 5.44 -1.84
CA GLY A 370 2.59 5.51 -1.79
C GLY A 370 2.03 5.84 -3.18
N LYS A 371 0.74 6.16 -3.29
CA LYS A 371 0.11 6.51 -4.58
C LYS A 371 0.78 7.73 -5.21
N ARG A 372 1.02 8.77 -4.39
CA ARG A 372 1.57 10.08 -4.82
C ARG A 372 2.64 10.59 -3.85
N SER A 373 3.22 9.71 -3.04
CA SER A 373 4.23 10.01 -2.03
C SER A 373 5.37 9.01 -2.11
N SER A 374 6.53 9.42 -1.61
CA SER A 374 7.77 8.68 -1.71
C SER A 374 8.51 8.76 -0.39
N PHE A 375 9.18 7.68 -0.03
CA PHE A 375 9.84 7.52 1.25
C PHE A 375 11.17 6.80 1.10
N VAL A 376 12.10 7.16 1.97
CA VAL A 376 13.35 6.42 2.16
C VAL A 376 13.61 6.19 3.64
N LYS A 377 14.17 5.03 3.95
CA LYS A 377 14.75 4.69 5.24
C LYS A 377 16.26 4.64 5.08
N THR A 378 16.96 5.26 6.01
CA THR A 378 18.41 5.24 6.06
C THR A 378 18.91 4.09 6.93
N ALA A 379 20.17 3.68 6.76
CA ALA A 379 20.77 2.57 7.54
C ALA A 379 20.70 2.77 9.08
N ASN A 380 20.70 4.02 9.54
CA ASN A 380 20.57 4.36 10.96
C ASN A 380 19.10 4.39 11.47
N GLY A 381 18.12 4.12 10.60
CA GLY A 381 16.70 4.08 10.95
C GLY A 381 15.99 5.44 10.96
N ARG A 382 16.60 6.51 10.41
CA ARG A 382 15.89 7.76 10.08
C ARG A 382 15.08 7.58 8.80
N VAL A 383 13.97 8.30 8.70
CA VAL A 383 13.00 8.21 7.61
C VAL A 383 12.80 9.59 7.00
N LEU A 384 12.88 9.68 5.68
CA LEU A 384 12.59 10.90 4.91
C LEU A 384 11.39 10.62 4.01
N GLY A 385 10.47 11.58 3.88
CA GLY A 385 9.32 11.48 2.98
C GLY A 385 9.09 12.76 2.20
N TRP A 386 8.52 12.62 1.01
CA TRP A 386 8.13 13.71 0.11
C TRP A 386 6.96 13.29 -0.78
N GLY A 387 6.38 14.23 -1.51
CA GLY A 387 5.19 14.04 -2.33
C GLY A 387 3.91 14.63 -1.72
N ALA A 388 2.79 13.96 -1.99
CA ALA A 388 1.47 14.32 -1.51
C ALA A 388 1.34 14.19 0.02
N ASN A 389 0.69 15.16 0.66
CA ASN A 389 0.51 15.24 2.13
C ASN A 389 -0.88 15.78 2.54
N GLU A 390 -1.87 15.75 1.66
CA GLU A 390 -3.22 16.29 1.88
C GLU A 390 -3.96 15.56 3.02
N TYR A 391 -3.63 14.30 3.25
CA TYR A 391 -4.17 13.48 4.33
C TYR A 391 -3.19 13.30 5.49
N GLY A 392 -2.04 13.98 5.44
CA GLY A 392 -0.95 13.78 6.40
C GLY A 392 -0.19 12.47 6.21
N GLN A 393 -0.24 11.87 5.01
CA GLN A 393 0.32 10.55 4.71
C GLN A 393 1.84 10.49 4.81
N ILE A 394 2.53 11.64 4.88
CA ILE A 394 3.97 11.70 5.16
C ILE A 394 4.26 11.61 6.66
N GLY A 395 3.36 12.09 7.52
CA GLY A 395 3.53 12.00 8.97
C GLY A 395 4.41 13.10 9.58
N LEU A 396 4.49 14.29 8.96
CA LEU A 396 5.34 15.39 9.45
C LEU A 396 4.80 16.13 10.68
N GLY A 397 3.59 15.81 11.12
CA GLY A 397 2.96 16.41 12.30
C GLY A 397 2.11 17.64 11.99
N ARG A 398 1.47 18.18 13.03
CA ARG A 398 0.48 19.28 12.91
C ARG A 398 1.06 20.61 12.46
N ASP A 399 2.36 20.83 12.68
CA ASP A 399 3.03 22.09 12.33
C ASP A 399 3.22 22.24 10.81
N VAL A 400 3.10 21.15 10.06
CA VAL A 400 3.23 21.16 8.60
C VAL A 400 1.85 21.13 7.97
N THR A 401 1.41 22.30 7.49
CA THR A 401 0.11 22.48 6.82
C THR A 401 0.20 22.37 5.29
N LEU A 402 1.37 22.02 4.75
CA LEU A 402 1.58 21.89 3.32
C LEU A 402 0.96 20.58 2.82
N ASP A 403 0.11 20.69 1.81
CA ASP A 403 -0.47 19.56 1.07
C ASP A 403 0.53 18.81 0.20
N THR A 404 1.72 19.40 0.00
CA THR A 404 2.74 18.91 -0.90
C THR A 404 4.11 19.20 -0.32
N ILE A 405 4.95 18.17 -0.25
CA ILE A 405 6.32 18.25 0.24
C ILE A 405 7.23 17.94 -0.94
N THR A 406 7.86 18.96 -1.52
CA THR A 406 8.61 18.82 -2.78
C THR A 406 10.05 18.38 -2.61
N LYS A 407 10.52 18.25 -1.36
CA LYS A 407 11.88 17.82 -1.01
C LYS A 407 11.82 16.76 0.09
N PRO A 408 12.69 15.74 0.05
CA PRO A 408 12.82 14.77 1.14
C PRO A 408 12.93 15.48 2.49
N THR A 409 11.96 15.23 3.37
CA THR A 409 11.86 15.87 4.69
C THR A 409 11.81 14.80 5.76
N GLU A 410 12.55 14.99 6.86
CA GLU A 410 12.65 13.98 7.91
C GLU A 410 11.36 13.83 8.71
N ILE A 411 10.94 12.59 8.92
CA ILE A 411 9.76 12.21 9.68
C ILE A 411 10.20 11.87 11.11
N ALA A 412 9.72 12.65 12.06
CA ALA A 412 10.15 12.54 13.46
C ALA A 412 9.35 11.48 14.22
N LEU A 413 9.65 10.21 13.98
CA LEU A 413 8.97 9.04 14.58
C LEU A 413 9.15 8.93 16.10
N TRP A 414 10.15 9.61 16.66
CA TRP A 414 10.43 9.65 18.10
C TRP A 414 9.54 10.63 18.88
N ARG A 415 8.82 11.56 18.22
CA ARG A 415 8.06 12.62 18.92
C ARG A 415 6.94 12.09 19.81
N SER A 416 6.40 10.92 19.48
CA SER A 416 5.37 10.24 20.26
C SER A 416 5.93 9.32 21.36
N ALA A 417 7.26 9.23 21.47
CA ALA A 417 7.93 8.44 22.49
C ALA A 417 8.35 9.33 23.69
N PRO A 418 8.43 8.78 24.91
CA PRO A 418 9.09 9.43 26.04
C PRO A 418 10.54 9.82 25.71
N LYS A 419 11.09 10.81 26.43
CA LYS A 419 12.42 11.40 26.12
C LYS A 419 13.59 10.43 26.31
N ASP A 420 13.41 9.43 27.15
CA ASP A 420 14.32 8.35 27.49
C ASP A 420 14.24 7.15 26.53
N VAL A 421 13.28 7.16 25.60
CA VAL A 421 13.09 6.06 24.65
C VAL A 421 13.76 6.38 23.31
N SER A 422 14.78 5.60 22.98
CA SER A 422 15.37 5.60 21.64
C SER A 422 14.43 4.90 20.66
N THR A 423 14.18 5.54 19.52
CA THR A 423 13.31 5.02 18.46
C THR A 423 14.11 4.85 17.18
N ARG A 424 14.08 3.65 16.59
CA ARG A 424 14.71 3.33 15.30
C ARG A 424 13.68 2.76 14.35
N CYS A 425 13.54 3.31 13.14
CA CYS A 425 12.69 2.68 12.14
C CYS A 425 13.39 1.47 11.52
N THR A 426 12.66 0.36 11.44
CA THR A 426 13.14 -0.90 10.83
C THR A 426 12.52 -1.16 9.48
N SER A 427 11.30 -0.68 9.22
CA SER A 427 10.64 -0.84 7.92
C SER A 427 9.63 0.26 7.64
N ILE A 428 9.52 0.66 6.38
CA ILE A 428 8.47 1.52 5.84
C ILE A 428 7.55 0.69 4.94
N SER A 429 6.24 0.85 5.09
CA SER A 429 5.25 0.29 4.18
C SER A 429 4.28 1.40 3.79
N ALA A 430 4.10 1.60 2.49
CA ALA A 430 3.21 2.63 1.95
C ALA A 430 2.25 2.01 0.93
N GLY A 431 1.00 2.45 0.91
CA GLY A 431 0.00 2.02 -0.06
C GLY A 431 -1.15 3.00 -0.11
N GLY A 432 -1.49 3.47 -1.31
CA GLY A 432 -2.54 4.49 -1.46
C GLY A 432 -2.12 5.81 -0.80
N ASP A 433 -2.98 6.32 0.07
CA ASP A 433 -2.69 7.50 0.91
C ASP A 433 -2.45 7.10 2.38
N LEU A 434 -2.06 5.84 2.65
CA LEU A 434 -1.76 5.30 3.98
C LEU A 434 -0.28 4.88 4.07
N THR A 435 0.37 5.22 5.18
CA THR A 435 1.77 4.86 5.44
C THR A 435 1.91 4.29 6.85
N LEU A 436 2.59 3.16 6.96
CA LEU A 436 2.95 2.52 8.21
C LEU A 436 4.48 2.48 8.37
N PHE A 437 4.94 2.67 9.60
CA PHE A 437 6.33 2.59 10.02
C PHE A 437 6.44 1.54 11.12
N THR A 438 7.28 0.53 10.91
CA THR A 438 7.69 -0.37 11.98
C THR A 438 8.87 0.27 12.71
N VAL A 439 8.76 0.44 14.02
CA VAL A 439 9.77 1.09 14.85
C VAL A 439 10.14 0.21 16.02
N GLU A 440 11.43 0.06 16.23
CA GLU A 440 12.01 -0.49 17.44
C GLU A 440 12.13 0.62 18.49
N ARG A 441 11.72 0.32 19.73
CA ARG A 441 11.80 1.22 20.88
C ARG A 441 12.58 0.57 22.01
N THR A 442 13.54 1.31 22.55
CA THR A 442 14.38 0.89 23.67
C THR A 442 14.44 2.03 24.69
N ASP A 443 14.09 1.73 25.93
CA ASP A 443 14.02 2.68 27.07
C ASP A 443 15.25 2.61 27.98
N GLY A 444 16.33 2.00 27.49
CA GLY A 444 17.54 1.71 28.28
C GLY A 444 17.40 0.48 29.20
N SER A 445 16.22 -0.12 29.30
CA SER A 445 16.07 -1.46 29.87
C SER A 445 16.59 -2.52 28.89
N ALA A 446 16.75 -3.76 29.38
CA ALA A 446 17.09 -4.89 28.52
C ALA A 446 15.95 -5.28 27.55
N MET A 447 14.75 -4.71 27.72
CA MET A 447 13.56 -5.10 26.96
C MET A 447 13.30 -4.14 25.80
N GLN A 448 13.40 -4.65 24.58
CA GLN A 448 13.02 -3.93 23.38
C GLN A 448 11.55 -4.20 23.06
N THR A 449 10.86 -3.20 22.50
CA THR A 449 9.51 -3.34 21.94
C THR A 449 9.50 -2.92 20.48
N VAL A 450 8.58 -3.50 19.71
CA VAL A 450 8.35 -3.12 18.31
C VAL A 450 6.95 -2.57 18.15
N ASP A 451 6.84 -1.34 17.70
CA ASP A 451 5.57 -0.66 17.44
C ASP A 451 5.34 -0.48 15.94
N VAL A 452 4.09 -0.53 15.52
CA VAL A 452 3.64 -0.13 14.18
C VAL A 452 2.95 1.21 14.30
N LEU A 453 3.51 2.25 13.68
CA LEU A 453 2.94 3.59 13.63
C LEU A 453 2.29 3.82 12.27
N ALA A 454 1.13 4.48 12.22
CA ALA A 454 0.38 4.74 10.99
C ALA A 454 0.00 6.22 10.85
N CYS A 455 0.05 6.75 9.63
CA CYS A 455 -0.40 8.09 9.26
C CYS A 455 -1.05 8.10 7.88
N GLY A 456 -1.76 9.19 7.54
CA GLY A 456 -2.47 9.33 6.27
C GLY A 456 -3.98 9.12 6.36
N ASN A 457 -4.57 8.61 5.27
CA ASN A 457 -6.01 8.44 5.15
C ASN A 457 -6.51 7.20 5.89
N GLY A 458 -7.18 7.44 7.03
CA GLY A 458 -7.78 6.41 7.88
C GLY A 458 -9.30 6.34 7.81
N GLN A 459 -9.94 6.91 6.79
CA GLN A 459 -11.41 7.00 6.72
C GLN A 459 -12.08 5.60 6.79
N TRP A 460 -11.39 4.56 6.34
CA TRP A 460 -11.84 3.17 6.35
C TRP A 460 -11.22 2.33 7.47
N GLY A 461 -10.56 2.95 8.44
CA GLY A 461 -9.95 2.26 9.57
C GLY A 461 -8.53 1.74 9.32
N GLY A 462 -7.93 2.00 8.15
CA GLY A 462 -6.58 1.52 7.78
C GLY A 462 -5.45 1.95 8.72
N LEU A 463 -5.66 2.97 9.57
CA LEU A 463 -4.70 3.37 10.61
C LEU A 463 -4.54 2.33 11.72
N GLY A 464 -5.52 1.44 11.91
CA GLY A 464 -5.46 0.39 12.92
C GLY A 464 -5.48 0.90 14.38
N ASN A 465 -5.85 2.15 14.63
CA ASN A 465 -5.79 2.79 15.97
C ASN A 465 -7.16 2.88 16.67
N ALA A 466 -8.16 2.11 16.22
CA ALA A 466 -9.56 2.15 16.61
C ALA A 466 -10.34 3.43 16.21
N LEU A 467 -9.81 4.23 15.29
CA LEU A 467 -10.47 5.44 14.81
C LEU A 467 -10.70 5.38 13.29
N TYR A 468 -11.83 5.95 12.84
CA TYR A 468 -12.11 6.25 11.44
C TYR A 468 -11.88 7.75 11.24
N ARG A 469 -10.76 8.13 10.61
CA ARG A 469 -10.37 9.54 10.45
C ARG A 469 -9.81 9.79 9.06
N ASN A 470 -10.31 10.82 8.38
CA ASN A 470 -9.90 11.14 7.01
C ASN A 470 -8.42 11.51 6.87
N ALA A 471 -7.81 12.09 7.90
CA ALA A 471 -6.41 12.51 7.88
C ALA A 471 -5.76 12.32 9.25
N GLN A 472 -4.61 11.65 9.27
CA GLN A 472 -3.78 11.46 10.46
C GLN A 472 -2.38 11.98 10.15
N VAL A 473 -2.11 13.22 10.54
CA VAL A 473 -0.86 13.95 10.22
C VAL A 473 0.34 13.58 11.09
N GLU A 474 0.10 12.97 12.26
CA GLU A 474 1.12 12.47 13.17
C GLU A 474 1.10 10.94 13.16
N PRO A 475 2.24 10.24 13.06
CA PRO A 475 2.30 8.78 13.17
C PRO A 475 1.71 8.30 14.49
N ALA A 476 0.61 7.55 14.42
CA ALA A 476 -0.15 7.05 15.56
C ALA A 476 0.01 5.53 15.69
N ARG A 477 0.16 5.03 16.91
CA ARG A 477 0.33 3.60 17.19
C ARG A 477 -0.90 2.79 16.76
N ALA A 478 -0.69 1.76 15.93
CA ALA A 478 -1.71 0.77 15.59
C ALA A 478 -1.91 -0.19 16.78
N LYS A 479 -3.16 -0.40 17.19
CA LYS A 479 -3.51 -1.24 18.34
C LYS A 479 -3.36 -2.73 18.01
N ASN A 480 -3.18 -3.57 19.02
CA ASN A 480 -3.14 -5.04 18.90
C ASN A 480 -2.03 -5.63 18.02
N VAL A 481 -1.14 -4.81 17.45
CA VAL A 481 0.03 -5.24 16.66
C VAL A 481 1.32 -4.53 17.07
N SER A 482 1.24 -3.66 18.08
CA SER A 482 2.34 -2.81 18.54
C SER A 482 2.66 -3.12 19.99
N GLY A 483 3.94 -3.24 20.33
CA GLY A 483 4.45 -3.57 21.67
C GLY A 483 4.03 -4.96 22.14
N LEU A 484 3.83 -5.88 21.20
CA LEU A 484 3.52 -7.27 21.50
C LEU A 484 4.78 -8.00 21.96
N LEU A 485 4.60 -8.90 22.94
CA LEU A 485 5.66 -9.69 23.54
C LEU A 485 5.22 -11.16 23.57
N GLU A 486 6.15 -12.07 23.33
CA GLU A 486 5.97 -13.51 23.55
C GLU A 486 7.06 -14.04 24.48
N PHE A 487 6.73 -15.08 25.24
CA PHE A 487 7.74 -15.80 26.00
C PHE A 487 8.40 -16.83 25.08
N SER A 488 9.72 -16.71 24.91
CA SER A 488 10.50 -17.66 24.11
C SER A 488 11.09 -18.72 25.02
N GLU A 489 10.66 -19.97 24.85
CA GLU A 489 11.21 -21.12 25.61
C GLU A 489 12.72 -21.30 25.38
N LYS A 490 13.19 -20.99 24.16
CA LYS A 490 14.61 -21.13 23.78
C LYS A 490 15.53 -20.18 24.52
N THR A 491 15.06 -18.97 24.80
CA THR A 491 15.85 -17.91 25.44
C THR A 491 15.42 -17.66 26.89
N GLU A 492 14.39 -18.38 27.36
CA GLU A 492 13.80 -18.31 28.71
C GLU A 492 13.44 -16.88 29.15
N ASN A 493 13.08 -16.02 28.20
CA ASN A 493 12.71 -14.63 28.46
C ASN A 493 11.63 -14.12 27.49
N LEU A 494 11.11 -12.93 27.80
CA LEU A 494 10.16 -12.24 26.93
C LEU A 494 10.89 -11.58 25.76
N GLN A 495 10.42 -11.86 24.56
CA GLN A 495 10.92 -11.33 23.29
C GLN A 495 9.81 -10.54 22.59
N PRO A 496 10.14 -9.46 21.85
CA PRO A 496 9.16 -8.75 21.05
C PRO A 496 8.67 -9.61 19.87
N ILE A 497 7.37 -9.61 19.63
CA ILE A 497 6.79 -10.16 18.40
C ILE A 497 7.01 -9.14 17.30
N VAL A 498 7.87 -9.48 16.34
CA VAL A 498 8.26 -8.58 15.25
C VAL A 498 7.26 -8.74 14.08
N PRO A 499 6.74 -7.64 13.51
CA PRO A 499 6.04 -7.69 12.24
C PRO A 499 6.96 -8.22 11.15
N HIS A 500 6.65 -9.40 10.62
CA HIS A 500 7.42 -10.05 9.57
C HIS A 500 7.25 -9.34 8.21
N SER A 501 5.99 -9.03 7.86
CA SER A 501 5.69 -8.30 6.63
C SER A 501 4.39 -7.52 6.76
N ILE A 502 4.34 -6.34 6.13
CA ILE A 502 3.14 -5.50 6.06
C ILE A 502 2.85 -5.24 4.58
N SER A 503 1.65 -5.58 4.14
CA SER A 503 1.13 -5.23 2.82
C SER A 503 -0.02 -4.25 2.98
N ILE A 504 0.09 -3.09 2.33
CA ILE A 504 -0.94 -2.06 2.35
C ILE A 504 -1.57 -1.97 0.98
N SER A 505 -2.89 -2.14 0.92
CA SER A 505 -3.64 -1.93 -0.30
C SER A 505 -3.77 -0.45 -0.62
N PRO A 506 -3.71 -0.07 -1.90
CA PRO A 506 -4.05 1.29 -2.33
C PRO A 506 -5.49 1.72 -2.00
N THR A 507 -6.40 0.79 -1.68
CA THR A 507 -7.76 1.09 -1.23
C THR A 507 -7.89 1.30 0.29
N GLY A 508 -6.81 1.08 1.05
CA GLY A 508 -6.74 1.39 2.49
C GLY A 508 -7.07 0.23 3.43
N HIS A 509 -6.92 -1.01 2.98
CA HIS A 509 -6.86 -2.18 3.86
C HIS A 509 -5.42 -2.66 4.04
N VAL A 510 -5.14 -3.30 5.16
CA VAL A 510 -3.81 -3.74 5.55
C VAL A 510 -3.86 -5.22 5.92
N VAL A 511 -2.86 -5.95 5.45
CA VAL A 511 -2.56 -7.32 5.85
C VAL A 511 -1.17 -7.32 6.45
N LEU A 512 -1.08 -7.71 7.72
CA LEU A 512 0.17 -7.79 8.47
C LEU A 512 0.42 -9.23 8.89
N THR A 513 1.65 -9.68 8.76
CA THR A 513 2.12 -10.98 9.22
C THR A 513 2.98 -10.78 10.45
N LEU A 514 2.64 -11.43 11.56
CA LEU A 514 3.43 -11.44 12.80
C LEU A 514 4.29 -12.70 12.84
N ASP A 515 5.53 -12.58 13.30
CA ASP A 515 6.39 -13.73 13.55
C ASP A 515 6.15 -14.28 14.95
N THR A 516 5.46 -15.42 15.06
CA THR A 516 5.12 -16.07 16.34
C THR A 516 5.84 -17.41 16.50
N GLU A 517 7.02 -17.56 15.87
CA GLU A 517 7.79 -18.81 15.80
C GLU A 517 8.17 -19.42 17.16
N ASN A 518 8.29 -18.62 18.23
CA ASN A 518 8.79 -19.10 19.53
C ASN A 518 7.72 -19.16 20.64
N GLY A 519 6.46 -18.88 20.32
CA GLY A 519 5.38 -18.89 21.30
C GLY A 519 4.85 -20.29 21.65
N PRO A 520 4.19 -20.46 22.83
CA PRO A 520 3.64 -21.74 23.29
C PRO A 520 2.49 -22.30 22.42
N GLY A 521 2.01 -21.53 21.43
CA GLY A 521 0.93 -21.90 20.50
C GLY A 521 1.39 -22.58 19.20
N GLY A 522 2.69 -22.88 19.07
CA GLY A 522 3.30 -23.53 17.91
C GLY A 522 4.01 -22.55 16.97
N SER A 523 4.99 -23.05 16.22
CA SER A 523 5.78 -22.27 15.26
C SER A 523 4.92 -21.86 14.06
N GLY A 524 4.75 -20.56 13.84
CA GLY A 524 3.98 -20.08 12.70
C GLY A 524 4.01 -18.56 12.57
N ARG A 525 3.33 -18.06 11.54
CA ARG A 525 3.19 -16.63 11.30
C ARG A 525 1.72 -16.23 11.24
N ASP A 526 1.21 -15.61 12.30
CA ASP A 526 -0.17 -15.17 12.37
C ASP A 526 -0.47 -14.03 11.39
N VAL A 527 -1.66 -14.03 10.78
CA VAL A 527 -2.10 -12.97 9.87
C VAL A 527 -3.11 -12.05 10.57
N MET A 528 -2.84 -10.76 10.56
CA MET A 528 -3.68 -9.68 11.07
C MET A 528 -4.22 -8.84 9.92
N VAL A 529 -5.50 -8.49 9.96
CA VAL A 529 -6.20 -7.74 8.91
C VAL A 529 -7.02 -6.59 9.48
N TRP A 530 -7.05 -5.45 8.80
CA TRP A 530 -7.92 -4.31 9.10
C TRP A 530 -8.01 -3.31 7.94
N GLY A 531 -8.85 -2.29 8.09
CA GLY A 531 -9.08 -1.23 7.10
C GLY A 531 -10.33 -1.48 6.26
N ALA A 532 -10.28 -1.03 5.00
CA ALA A 532 -11.40 -1.16 4.06
C ALA A 532 -11.84 -2.63 3.88
N ASN A 533 -13.16 -2.86 3.80
CA ASN A 533 -13.68 -4.24 3.65
C ASN A 533 -14.91 -4.38 2.72
N TYR A 534 -15.21 -3.37 1.88
CA TYR A 534 -16.45 -3.33 1.09
C TYR A 534 -16.67 -4.52 0.16
N ASP A 535 -15.58 -5.12 -0.32
CA ASP A 535 -15.58 -6.27 -1.22
C ASP A 535 -15.02 -7.53 -0.55
N TYR A 536 -15.11 -7.64 0.79
CA TYR A 536 -14.57 -8.76 1.59
C TYR A 536 -13.04 -8.85 1.63
N GLN A 537 -12.35 -7.72 1.48
CA GLN A 537 -10.89 -7.63 1.46
C GLN A 537 -10.21 -8.17 2.71
N LEU A 538 -10.91 -8.20 3.85
CA LEU A 538 -10.38 -8.70 5.12
C LEU A 538 -10.63 -10.20 5.31
N GLY A 539 -11.34 -10.88 4.40
CA GLY A 539 -11.51 -12.33 4.44
C GLY A 539 -12.27 -12.85 5.67
N ASN A 540 -13.05 -12.00 6.32
CA ASN A 540 -13.78 -12.33 7.56
C ASN A 540 -15.27 -12.61 7.34
N GLY A 541 -15.68 -12.80 6.08
CA GLY A 541 -17.06 -13.12 5.72
C GLY A 541 -18.02 -11.91 5.78
N LYS A 542 -17.54 -10.76 6.26
CA LYS A 542 -18.30 -9.52 6.42
C LYS A 542 -17.78 -8.46 5.44
N ARG A 543 -18.59 -7.41 5.24
CA ARG A 543 -18.21 -6.24 4.42
C ARG A 543 -17.89 -4.99 5.25
N SER A 544 -18.05 -5.07 6.56
CA SER A 544 -17.77 -3.95 7.46
C SER A 544 -16.26 -3.74 7.56
N SER A 545 -15.82 -2.52 7.29
CA SER A 545 -14.45 -2.07 7.54
C SER A 545 -14.11 -2.19 9.02
N LEU A 546 -12.83 -2.40 9.34
CA LEU A 546 -12.35 -2.56 10.72
C LEU A 546 -11.26 -1.53 11.01
N ALA A 547 -11.40 -0.76 12.08
CA ALA A 547 -10.37 0.20 12.52
C ALA A 547 -9.36 -0.40 13.52
N VAL A 548 -9.48 -1.70 13.82
CA VAL A 548 -8.63 -2.40 14.78
C VAL A 548 -8.05 -3.65 14.10
N PRO A 549 -6.73 -3.84 14.12
CA PRO A 549 -6.10 -5.08 13.67
C PRO A 549 -6.73 -6.29 14.35
N THR A 550 -7.21 -7.21 13.53
CA THR A 550 -7.94 -8.41 13.95
C THR A 550 -7.32 -9.64 13.30
N THR A 551 -7.20 -10.74 14.05
CA THR A 551 -6.67 -11.99 13.53
C THR A 551 -7.54 -12.54 12.39
N LEU A 552 -6.92 -12.91 11.28
CA LEU A 552 -7.58 -13.60 10.18
C LEU A 552 -7.89 -15.04 10.61
N LEU A 553 -9.14 -15.45 10.41
CA LEU A 553 -9.61 -16.79 10.74
C LEU A 553 -9.87 -17.59 9.47
N ARG A 554 -9.69 -18.91 9.57
CA ARG A 554 -10.15 -19.88 8.59
C ARG A 554 -11.67 -20.03 8.65
N PRO A 555 -12.30 -20.66 7.63
CA PRO A 555 -13.73 -20.94 7.65
C PRO A 555 -14.21 -21.70 8.89
N ASP A 556 -13.37 -22.58 9.45
CA ASP A 556 -13.65 -23.34 10.68
C ASP A 556 -13.46 -22.54 11.99
N GLY A 557 -13.10 -21.26 11.91
CA GLY A 557 -12.83 -20.40 13.06
C GLY A 557 -11.43 -20.52 13.66
N SER A 558 -10.58 -21.42 13.15
CA SER A 558 -9.18 -21.52 13.58
C SER A 558 -8.34 -20.36 13.04
N ARG A 559 -7.19 -20.08 13.66
CA ARG A 559 -6.27 -19.01 13.23
C ARG A 559 -5.70 -19.33 11.84
N PHE A 560 -5.67 -18.33 10.96
CA PHE A 560 -4.97 -18.44 9.69
C PHE A 560 -3.48 -18.15 9.89
N ILE A 561 -2.70 -19.21 10.06
CA ILE A 561 -1.24 -19.15 10.27
C ILE A 561 -0.56 -19.44 8.95
N LEU A 562 0.38 -18.59 8.49
CA LEU A 562 1.17 -18.83 7.29
C LEU A 562 2.21 -19.94 7.55
N ALA A 563 2.45 -20.76 6.52
CA ALA A 563 3.35 -21.91 6.61
C ALA A 563 4.69 -21.70 5.87
N LYS A 564 5.71 -22.42 6.33
CA LYS A 564 6.96 -22.69 5.61
C LYS A 564 7.00 -24.18 5.26
N SER A 565 7.63 -24.53 4.15
CA SER A 565 7.76 -25.93 3.72
C SER A 565 8.98 -26.14 2.83
N LYS A 566 9.44 -27.38 2.73
CA LYS A 566 10.29 -27.84 1.63
C LYS A 566 9.44 -28.61 0.64
N ALA A 567 9.42 -28.17 -0.60
CA ALA A 567 8.52 -28.74 -1.61
C ALA A 567 9.14 -28.83 -2.99
N ASP A 568 8.54 -29.66 -3.84
CA ASP A 568 8.84 -29.74 -5.25
C ASP A 568 8.09 -28.61 -5.98
N VAL A 569 8.84 -27.62 -6.46
CA VAL A 569 8.28 -26.41 -7.05
C VAL A 569 8.14 -26.59 -8.56
N LYS A 570 6.94 -26.31 -9.07
CA LYS A 570 6.66 -26.21 -10.50
C LYS A 570 6.66 -24.75 -10.96
N ASP A 571 7.03 -24.54 -12.21
CA ASP A 571 6.77 -23.27 -12.89
C ASP A 571 5.29 -23.11 -13.23
N LEU A 572 4.88 -21.92 -13.67
CA LEU A 572 3.48 -21.62 -14.02
C LEU A 572 2.97 -22.42 -15.23
N SER A 573 3.87 -22.98 -16.05
CA SER A 573 3.50 -23.92 -17.13
C SER A 573 3.21 -25.33 -16.61
N GLY A 574 3.40 -25.58 -15.31
CA GLY A 574 3.18 -26.88 -14.65
C GLY A 574 4.39 -27.82 -14.73
N LYS A 575 5.52 -27.39 -15.27
CA LYS A 575 6.74 -28.19 -15.37
C LYS A 575 7.55 -28.07 -14.08
N LEU A 576 8.13 -29.18 -13.63
CA LEU A 576 8.98 -29.20 -12.44
C LEU A 576 10.22 -28.30 -12.66
N TRP A 577 10.44 -27.35 -11.76
CA TRP A 577 11.61 -26.48 -11.76
C TRP A 577 12.73 -27.08 -10.89
N LYS A 578 12.46 -27.32 -9.61
CA LYS A 578 13.44 -27.86 -8.66
C LYS A 578 12.74 -28.58 -7.51
N ARG A 579 13.40 -29.63 -6.99
CA ARG A 579 12.93 -30.41 -5.84
C ARG A 579 13.49 -29.91 -4.52
N GLY A 580 12.75 -30.07 -3.43
CA GLY A 580 13.19 -29.74 -2.07
C GLY A 580 13.58 -28.26 -1.89
N VAL A 581 12.84 -27.36 -2.52
CA VAL A 581 13.04 -25.91 -2.44
C VAL A 581 12.41 -25.40 -1.14
N ASP A 582 13.12 -24.56 -0.41
CA ASP A 582 12.57 -23.83 0.73
C ASP A 582 11.59 -22.76 0.24
N VAL A 583 10.34 -22.87 0.70
CA VAL A 583 9.25 -21.97 0.32
C VAL A 583 8.50 -21.49 1.56
N GLU A 584 7.99 -20.26 1.51
CA GLU A 584 7.20 -19.66 2.57
C GLU A 584 5.94 -19.01 2.01
N GLN A 585 4.84 -19.04 2.75
CA GLN A 585 3.65 -18.30 2.38
C GLN A 585 3.82 -16.81 2.68
N ARG A 586 3.37 -15.97 1.74
CA ARG A 586 3.34 -14.51 1.85
C ARG A 586 1.95 -13.99 1.55
N ALA A 587 1.48 -13.07 2.41
CA ALA A 587 0.20 -12.40 2.23
C ALA A 587 0.40 -11.02 1.55
N VAL A 588 -0.43 -10.72 0.55
CA VAL A 588 -0.40 -9.47 -0.21
C VAL A 588 -1.81 -8.90 -0.31
N ALA A 589 -1.91 -7.59 -0.06
CA ALA A 589 -3.12 -6.79 -0.15
C ALA A 589 -3.18 -6.09 -1.52
N GLY A 590 -4.14 -6.48 -2.36
CA GLY A 590 -4.35 -5.91 -3.70
C GLY A 590 -5.44 -4.85 -3.72
N TYR A 591 -5.96 -4.51 -4.91
CA TYR A 591 -7.05 -3.56 -5.05
C TYR A 591 -8.38 -4.25 -4.79
N GLY A 592 -8.88 -4.07 -3.58
CA GLY A 592 -10.16 -4.65 -3.20
C GLY A 592 -10.13 -6.16 -3.01
N ASN A 593 -8.96 -6.77 -2.90
CA ASN A 593 -8.75 -8.20 -2.68
C ASN A 593 -7.42 -8.47 -1.94
N SER A 594 -7.21 -9.72 -1.56
CA SER A 594 -5.99 -10.18 -0.91
C SER A 594 -5.67 -11.61 -1.33
N ILE A 595 -4.38 -11.92 -1.37
CA ILE A 595 -3.85 -13.22 -1.79
C ILE A 595 -2.77 -13.69 -0.81
N VAL A 596 -2.80 -14.97 -0.47
CA VAL A 596 -1.69 -15.69 0.15
C VAL A 596 -1.14 -16.66 -0.89
N TYR A 597 0.14 -16.50 -1.24
CA TYR A 597 0.82 -17.34 -2.21
C TYR A 597 2.13 -17.89 -1.63
N TRP A 598 2.66 -18.94 -2.25
CA TRP A 598 3.96 -19.50 -1.90
C TRP A 598 5.07 -18.73 -2.60
N ARG A 599 6.04 -18.24 -1.82
CA ARG A 599 7.22 -17.54 -2.27
C ARG A 599 8.46 -18.41 -2.10
N ILE A 600 9.38 -18.34 -3.06
CA ILE A 600 10.70 -18.98 -2.98
C ILE A 600 11.59 -18.16 -2.05
N CYS A 601 12.24 -18.83 -1.10
CA CYS A 601 13.13 -18.22 -0.10
C CYS A 601 14.53 -17.91 -0.64
#